data_AF-A0A920T0I5-F1
#
_entry.id   AF-A0A920T0I5-F1
#
_cell.length_a   1.000
_cell.length_b   1.000
_cell.length_c   1.000
_cell.angle_alpha   90.00
_cell.angle_beta   90.00
_cell.angle_gamma   90.00
#
_symmetry.space_group_name_H-M   'P 1'
#
loop_
_entity.id
_entity.type
_entity.pdbx_description
1 polymer ?
#
loop_
_entity_poly.entity_id
_entity_poly.type
_entity_poly.pdbx_seq_one_letter_code
_entity_poly.pdbx_strand_id
1 'polypeptide(L)'
;MGNRHSYIVYGPLANGATTIMFEGIPTYPGPDRFWQIVEKWNVNQFYTLQRNRAIARLGNEYPDQYEMPSLKFLGSVGEPINPEAWRWYNTHVGKERCPIVDTWWQTETGGILITPFRVPSQLNQVPQRFRFSA
;
A
#
# COMPACT_ATOMS: atom_id res chain seq x y z
N MET A 1 -6.44 1.28 -19.35
CA MET A 1 -6.77 0.33 -18.24
C MET A 1 -6.31 0.98 -16.93
N GLY A 2 -7.16 1.11 -15.91
CA GLY A 2 -6.86 1.92 -14.70
C GLY A 2 -6.32 1.11 -13.51
N ASN A 3 -5.81 1.78 -12.46
CA ASN A 3 -5.17 1.14 -11.29
C ASN A 3 -6.01 0.00 -10.67
N ARG A 4 -7.32 0.22 -10.54
CA ARG A 4 -8.26 -0.79 -10.04
C ARG A 4 -8.32 -2.05 -10.90
N HIS A 5 -8.20 -1.91 -12.22
CA HIS A 5 -8.25 -3.05 -13.12
C HIS A 5 -6.98 -3.90 -12.91
N SER A 6 -5.80 -3.30 -13.03
CA SER A 6 -4.54 -4.04 -13.02
C SER A 6 -4.11 -4.51 -11.62
N TYR A 7 -4.40 -3.76 -10.54
CA TYR A 7 -3.81 -4.00 -9.22
C TYR A 7 -4.79 -4.24 -8.07
N ILE A 8 -6.11 -4.14 -8.32
CA ILE A 8 -7.14 -4.72 -7.42
C ILE A 8 -7.60 -6.06 -7.98
N VAL A 9 -8.02 -6.09 -9.25
CA VAL A 9 -8.70 -7.27 -9.82
C VAL A 9 -7.72 -8.21 -10.53
N TYR A 10 -7.17 -7.81 -11.68
CA TYR A 10 -6.47 -8.75 -12.56
C TYR A 10 -5.16 -9.27 -11.96
N GLY A 11 -4.29 -8.38 -11.48
CA GLY A 11 -2.99 -8.77 -10.93
C GLY A 11 -3.10 -9.76 -9.76
N PRO A 12 -3.82 -9.44 -8.67
CA PRO A 12 -3.94 -10.34 -7.53
C PRO A 12 -4.65 -11.65 -7.87
N LEU A 13 -5.79 -11.59 -8.58
CA LEU A 13 -6.59 -12.79 -8.87
C LEU A 13 -5.89 -13.74 -9.83
N ALA A 14 -5.18 -13.22 -10.83
CA ALA A 14 -4.38 -14.06 -11.73
C ALA A 14 -3.23 -14.79 -11.01
N ASN A 15 -2.74 -14.24 -9.90
CA ASN A 15 -1.69 -14.83 -9.06
C ASN A 15 -2.24 -15.70 -7.91
N GLY A 16 -3.56 -15.91 -7.84
CA GLY A 16 -4.20 -16.65 -6.75
C GLY A 16 -4.11 -15.96 -5.37
N ALA A 17 -3.80 -14.66 -5.36
CA ALA A 17 -3.76 -13.86 -4.14
C ALA A 17 -5.16 -13.34 -3.78
N THR A 18 -5.42 -13.11 -2.49
CA THR A 18 -6.66 -12.45 -2.07
C THR A 18 -6.48 -10.94 -2.16
N THR A 19 -7.48 -10.26 -2.73
CA THR A 19 -7.52 -8.79 -2.80
C THR A 19 -8.60 -8.24 -1.89
N ILE A 20 -8.38 -7.04 -1.34
CA ILE A 20 -9.39 -6.30 -0.59
C ILE A 20 -9.87 -5.14 -1.44
N MET A 21 -11.17 -5.12 -1.70
CA MET A 21 -11.84 -3.99 -2.33
C MET A 21 -12.34 -3.04 -1.24
N PHE A 22 -11.78 -1.83 -1.22
CA PHE A 22 -12.21 -0.78 -0.29
C PHE A 22 -13.26 0.11 -0.95
N GLU A 23 -14.46 0.13 -0.37
CA GLU A 23 -15.53 1.04 -0.75
C GLU A 23 -15.71 2.08 0.36
N GLY A 24 -15.42 3.35 0.06
CA GLY A 24 -15.56 4.46 0.99
C GLY A 24 -14.46 5.50 0.89
N ILE A 25 -14.40 6.36 1.90
CA ILE A 25 -13.35 7.38 2.06
C ILE A 25 -12.44 7.00 3.23
N PRO A 26 -11.14 7.32 3.15
CA PRO A 26 -10.16 6.96 4.19
C PRO A 26 -10.41 7.61 5.55
N THR A 27 -11.29 8.61 5.63
CA THR A 27 -11.53 9.42 6.81
C THR A 27 -12.84 9.12 7.53
N TYR A 28 -13.61 8.13 7.06
CA TYR A 28 -14.88 7.76 7.67
C TYR A 28 -14.90 6.28 8.06
N PRO A 29 -15.36 5.93 9.28
CA PRO A 29 -15.88 6.80 10.36
C PRO A 29 -14.80 7.62 11.08
N GLY A 30 -13.51 7.33 10.85
CA GLY A 30 -12.35 8.06 11.36
C GLY A 30 -11.16 7.97 10.40
N PRO A 31 -10.11 8.79 10.61
CA PRO A 31 -8.91 8.85 9.75
C PRO A 31 -7.93 7.68 9.95
N ASP A 32 -8.28 6.72 10.80
CA ASP A 32 -7.59 5.47 11.08
C ASP A 32 -8.09 4.29 10.24
N ARG A 33 -9.07 4.51 9.35
CA ARG A 33 -9.80 3.44 8.65
C ARG A 33 -8.91 2.48 7.87
N PHE A 34 -7.86 2.97 7.20
CA PHE A 34 -6.94 2.12 6.45
C PHE A 34 -6.14 1.20 7.37
N TRP A 35 -5.66 1.72 8.49
CA TRP A 35 -4.84 0.99 9.45
C TRP A 35 -5.66 -0.10 10.16
N GLN A 36 -6.90 0.23 10.53
CA GLN A 36 -7.87 -0.75 11.04
C GLN A 36 -8.06 -1.93 10.07
N ILE A 37 -8.19 -1.66 8.77
CA ILE A 37 -8.39 -2.72 7.76
C ILE A 37 -7.12 -3.57 7.61
N VAL A 38 -5.95 -2.92 7.56
CA VAL A 38 -4.67 -3.61 7.46
C VAL A 38 -4.48 -4.59 8.61
N GLU A 39 -4.74 -4.14 9.84
CA GLU A 39 -4.58 -4.97 11.03
C GLU A 39 -5.67 -6.05 11.12
N LYS A 40 -6.94 -5.70 10.89
CA LYS A 40 -8.07 -6.65 10.95
C LYS A 40 -7.91 -7.82 9.98
N TRP A 41 -7.42 -7.56 8.77
CA TRP A 41 -7.33 -8.56 7.71
C TRP A 41 -5.90 -9.07 7.48
N ASN A 42 -4.95 -8.71 8.35
CA ASN A 42 -3.54 -9.10 8.24
C ASN A 42 -2.97 -8.88 6.82
N VAL A 43 -3.20 -7.67 6.30
CA VAL A 43 -2.75 -7.27 4.96
C VAL A 43 -1.22 -7.33 4.91
N ASN A 44 -0.68 -7.89 3.82
CA ASN A 44 0.76 -8.02 3.61
C ASN A 44 1.33 -6.99 2.64
N GLN A 45 0.51 -6.49 1.72
CA GLN A 45 0.88 -5.45 0.76
C GLN A 45 -0.18 -4.35 0.77
N PHE A 46 0.23 -3.14 1.09
CA PHE A 46 -0.65 -1.97 1.08
C PHE A 46 -0.25 -1.05 -0.07
N TYR A 47 -1.11 -0.91 -1.06
CA TYR A 47 -0.84 -0.19 -2.30
C TYR A 47 -1.85 0.94 -2.46
N THR A 48 -1.37 2.19 -2.50
CA THR A 48 -2.26 3.34 -2.65
C THR A 48 -1.68 4.40 -3.58
N LEU A 49 -2.56 5.19 -4.18
CA LEU A 49 -2.18 6.42 -4.88
C LEU A 49 -1.51 7.40 -3.90
N GLN A 50 -0.85 8.46 -4.39
CA GLN A 50 -0.25 9.55 -3.60
C GLN A 50 -1.23 10.35 -2.68
N ARG A 51 -2.33 9.75 -2.23
CA ARG A 51 -3.22 10.22 -1.16
C ARG A 51 -2.59 10.16 0.24
N ASN A 52 -1.42 9.52 0.39
CA ASN A 52 -0.65 9.51 1.65
C ASN A 52 -0.42 10.92 2.21
N ARG A 53 -0.22 11.93 1.35
CA ARG A 53 -0.08 13.32 1.79
C ARG A 53 -1.34 13.87 2.47
N ALA A 54 -2.52 13.49 2.00
CA ALA A 54 -3.77 13.93 2.62
C ALA A 54 -3.97 13.26 3.98
N ILE A 55 -3.53 12.01 4.13
CA ILE A 55 -3.64 11.24 5.37
C ILE A 55 -2.59 11.71 6.38
N ALA A 56 -1.35 11.96 5.95
CA ALA A 56 -0.29 12.51 6.79
C ALA A 56 -0.68 13.87 7.41
N ARG A 57 -1.48 14.69 6.70
CA ARG A 57 -2.01 15.95 7.22
C ARG A 57 -3.04 15.79 8.34
N LEU A 58 -3.67 14.62 8.46
CA LEU A 58 -4.69 14.39 9.48
C LEU A 58 -4.08 14.13 10.86
N GLY A 59 -2.82 13.68 10.91
CA GLY A 59 -2.09 13.43 12.15
C GLY A 59 -1.31 12.12 12.11
N ASN A 60 -0.16 12.09 12.78
CA ASN A 60 0.70 10.91 12.87
C ASN A 60 0.19 9.89 13.91
N GLU A 61 -0.64 10.35 14.85
CA GLU A 61 -1.21 9.53 15.92
C GLU A 61 -2.06 8.36 15.42
N TYR A 62 -2.75 8.50 14.28
CA TYR A 62 -3.61 7.44 13.76
C TYR A 62 -2.85 6.20 13.29
N PRO A 63 -1.84 6.28 12.40
CA PRO A 63 -1.03 5.10 12.07
C PRO A 63 -0.17 4.62 13.23
N ASP A 64 0.16 5.47 14.21
CA ASP A 64 0.97 5.09 15.37
C ASP A 64 0.22 4.25 16.40
N GLN A 65 -1.11 4.21 16.35
CA GLN A 65 -1.94 3.33 17.18
C GLN A 65 -1.94 1.86 16.73
N TYR A 66 -1.43 1.55 15.53
CA TYR A 66 -1.48 0.22 14.94
C TYR A 66 -0.06 -0.32 14.67
N GLU A 67 0.20 -1.57 15.06
CA GLU A 67 1.51 -2.21 14.89
C GLU A 67 1.68 -2.83 13.50
N MET A 68 0.57 -3.28 12.89
CA MET A 68 0.50 -3.85 11.54
C MET A 68 1.65 -4.82 11.21
N PRO A 69 1.91 -5.85 12.03
CA PRO A 69 3.07 -6.74 11.86
C PRO A 69 3.04 -7.55 10.57
N SER A 70 1.86 -7.72 9.97
CA SER A 70 1.66 -8.45 8.71
C SER A 70 2.18 -7.70 7.48
N LEU A 71 2.34 -6.37 7.55
CA LEU A 71 2.80 -5.57 6.43
C LEU A 71 4.24 -5.93 6.07
N LYS A 72 4.48 -6.09 4.77
CA LYS A 72 5.80 -6.40 4.20
C LYS A 72 6.22 -5.42 3.13
N PHE A 73 5.26 -4.85 2.40
CA PHE A 73 5.52 -3.90 1.32
C PHE A 73 4.52 -2.77 1.34
N LEU A 74 5.04 -1.57 1.12
CA LEU A 74 4.25 -0.36 0.95
C LEU A 74 4.37 0.12 -0.49
N GLY A 75 3.26 0.26 -1.17
CA GLY A 75 3.19 0.70 -2.54
C GLY A 75 2.73 2.15 -2.66
N SER A 76 3.37 2.87 -3.58
CA SER A 76 2.98 4.19 -4.06
C SER A 76 2.83 4.15 -5.58
N VAL A 77 1.88 4.92 -6.12
CA VAL A 77 1.63 5.00 -7.56
C VAL A 77 1.16 6.38 -8.00
N GLY A 78 1.59 6.77 -9.20
CA GLY A 78 1.17 7.98 -9.88
C GLY A 78 2.32 8.98 -10.01
N GLU A 79 2.30 10.02 -9.17
CA GLU A 79 3.35 11.04 -9.14
C GLU A 79 4.55 10.59 -8.28
N PRO A 80 5.76 11.08 -8.58
CA PRO A 80 6.93 10.84 -7.74
C PRO A 80 6.67 11.22 -6.28
N ILE A 81 7.01 10.32 -5.36
CA ILE A 81 6.81 10.57 -3.93
C ILE A 81 7.71 11.71 -3.41
N ASN A 82 7.11 12.67 -2.69
CA ASN A 82 7.89 13.69 -1.99
C ASN A 82 8.76 13.03 -0.89
N PRO A 83 10.06 13.37 -0.75
CA PRO A 83 10.92 12.87 0.32
C PRO A 83 10.33 12.94 1.74
N GLU A 84 9.58 13.99 2.07
CA GLU A 84 8.93 14.14 3.38
C GLU A 84 7.82 13.10 3.58
N ALA A 85 6.97 12.93 2.57
CA ALA A 85 5.91 11.93 2.57
C ALA A 85 6.48 10.50 2.58
N TRP A 86 7.62 10.28 1.90
CA TRP A 86 8.32 9.00 1.93
C TRP A 86 8.82 8.68 3.34
N ARG A 87 9.45 9.64 4.03
CA ARG A 87 9.92 9.45 5.41
C ARG A 87 8.77 9.16 6.35
N TRP A 88 7.68 9.93 6.25
CA TRP A 88 6.47 9.69 7.02
C TRP A 88 5.92 8.26 6.79
N TYR A 89 5.84 7.84 5.53
CA TYR A 89 5.32 6.53 5.17
C TYR A 89 6.22 5.39 5.65
N ASN A 90 7.53 5.58 5.61
CA ASN A 90 8.50 4.61 6.12
C ASN A 90 8.43 4.49 7.65
N THR A 91 8.39 5.62 8.36
CA THR A 91 8.46 5.65 9.83
C THR A 91 7.13 5.30 10.48
N HIS A 92 6.03 5.96 10.09
CA HIS A 92 4.74 5.79 10.79
C HIS A 92 3.96 4.57 10.31
N VAL A 93 3.99 4.26 9.02
CA VAL A 93 3.23 3.13 8.46
C VAL A 93 4.11 1.89 8.35
N GLY A 94 5.29 2.04 7.77
CA GLY A 94 6.22 0.93 7.54
C GLY A 94 6.99 0.49 8.78
N LYS A 95 6.96 1.30 9.85
CA LYS A 95 7.74 1.13 11.09
C LYS A 95 9.21 0.84 10.81
N GLU A 96 9.75 1.42 9.74
CA GLU A 96 11.12 1.20 9.21
C GLU A 96 11.45 -0.25 8.83
N ARG A 97 10.44 -1.13 8.79
CA ARG A 97 10.56 -2.56 8.43
C ARG A 97 10.16 -2.83 6.99
N CYS A 98 9.23 -2.03 6.45
CA CYS A 98 8.63 -2.28 5.14
C CYS A 98 9.33 -1.48 4.03
N PRO A 99 9.91 -2.12 3.00
CA PRO A 99 10.34 -1.41 1.81
C PRO A 99 9.17 -0.70 1.12
N ILE A 100 9.42 0.53 0.70
CA ILE A 100 8.51 1.33 -0.12
C ILE A 100 8.84 1.13 -1.60
N VAL A 101 7.82 0.77 -2.36
CA VAL A 101 7.87 0.49 -3.80
C VAL A 101 7.09 1.60 -4.52
N ASP A 102 7.82 2.54 -5.12
CA ASP A 102 7.22 3.64 -5.88
C ASP A 102 7.10 3.26 -7.36
N THR A 103 5.88 3.09 -7.82
CA THR A 103 5.60 2.50 -9.11
C THR A 103 5.12 3.55 -10.10
N TRP A 104 5.82 3.64 -11.23
CA TRP A 104 5.47 4.52 -12.32
C TRP A 104 4.89 3.75 -13.50
N TRP A 105 3.74 4.21 -13.99
CA TRP A 105 3.06 3.74 -15.19
C TRP A 105 1.91 4.67 -15.58
N GLN A 106 1.33 4.44 -16.75
CA GLN A 106 0.18 5.20 -17.25
C GLN A 106 -0.94 4.27 -17.73
N THR A 107 -2.13 4.83 -17.97
CA THR A 107 -3.30 4.04 -18.40
C THR A 107 -3.07 3.29 -19.72
N GLU A 108 -2.18 3.82 -20.55
CA GLU A 108 -1.74 3.36 -21.85
C GLU A 108 -0.76 2.19 -21.75
N THR A 109 0.10 2.19 -20.72
CA THR A 109 1.05 1.09 -20.49
C THR A 109 0.38 -0.12 -19.85
N GLY A 110 -0.80 0.06 -19.25
CA GLY A 110 -1.61 -1.02 -18.66
C GLY A 110 -1.04 -1.63 -17.37
N GLY A 111 0.22 -1.34 -17.04
CA GLY A 111 0.87 -1.75 -15.79
C GLY A 111 2.21 -1.05 -15.55
N ILE A 112 2.78 -1.33 -14.38
CA ILE A 112 4.06 -0.83 -13.82
C ILE A 112 5.16 -0.96 -14.86
N LEU A 113 5.73 0.17 -15.27
CA LEU A 113 6.87 0.21 -16.19
C LEU A 113 8.19 0.37 -15.44
N ILE A 114 8.20 1.24 -14.42
CA ILE A 114 9.41 1.52 -13.63
C ILE A 114 9.03 1.38 -12.16
N THR A 115 9.84 0.62 -11.42
CA THR A 115 9.68 0.45 -9.98
C THR A 115 11.02 0.13 -9.33
N PRO A 116 11.33 0.71 -8.16
CA PRO A 116 12.45 0.24 -7.36
C PRO A 116 12.08 -1.13 -6.78
N PHE A 117 12.71 -2.18 -7.31
CA PHE A 117 12.56 -3.53 -6.77
C PHE A 117 13.70 -3.81 -5.81
N ARG A 118 13.43 -3.72 -4.51
CA ARG A 118 14.32 -4.25 -3.48
C ARG A 118 13.82 -5.66 -3.16
N VAL A 119 14.67 -6.67 -3.34
CA VAL A 119 14.43 -8.01 -2.81
C VAL A 119 14.72 -7.97 -1.31
N PRO A 120 13.72 -7.98 -0.40
CA PRO A 120 14.01 -8.32 0.99
C PRO A 120 14.49 -9.76 1.05
N SER A 121 15.50 -10.00 1.88
CA SER A 121 16.18 -11.29 2.10
C SER A 121 15.25 -12.45 2.53
N GLN A 122 13.96 -12.18 2.80
CA GLN A 122 12.97 -13.14 3.29
C GLN A 122 11.84 -13.48 2.29
N LEU A 123 11.94 -13.12 1.01
CA LEU A 123 10.86 -13.36 0.02
C LEU A 123 10.62 -14.83 -0.34
N ASN A 124 11.53 -15.75 -0.04
CA ASN A 124 11.44 -17.16 -0.46
C ASN A 124 10.47 -18.03 0.37
N GLN A 125 9.75 -17.50 1.36
CA GLN A 125 9.04 -18.36 2.32
C GLN A 125 7.57 -18.08 2.60
N VAL A 126 6.90 -17.09 1.98
CA VAL A 126 5.52 -16.75 2.40
C VAL A 126 4.53 -16.62 1.23
N PRO A 127 3.40 -17.36 1.24
CA PRO A 127 2.36 -17.24 0.22
C PRO A 127 1.76 -15.82 0.22
N GLN A 128 1.58 -15.24 -0.96
CA GLN A 128 0.97 -13.91 -1.15
C GLN A 128 -0.53 -13.95 -0.84
N ARG A 129 -0.89 -13.81 0.44
CA ARG A 129 -2.26 -14.06 0.87
C ARG A 129 -3.20 -12.85 0.75
N PHE A 130 -2.78 -11.60 1.00
CA PHE A 130 -3.71 -10.46 1.08
C PHE A 130 -3.09 -9.11 0.63
N ARG A 131 -3.49 -8.63 -0.55
CA ARG A 131 -3.11 -7.31 -1.09
C ARG A 131 -4.26 -6.32 -0.97
N PHE A 132 -4.03 -5.23 -0.25
CA PHE A 132 -4.95 -4.10 -0.17
C PHE A 132 -4.53 -3.04 -1.18
N SER A 133 -5.48 -2.62 -2.00
CA SER A 133 -5.27 -1.63 -3.06
C SER A 133 -6.43 -0.62 -3.01
N ALA A 134 -6.15 0.65 -2.70
CA ALA A 134 -7.14 1.73 -2.54
C ALA A 134 -6.77 3.05 -3.22
#